data_AF-A0A8T5U6I7-F1
#
_entry.id   AF-A0A8T5U6I7-F1
#
_cell.length_a   1.000
_cell.length_b   1.000
_cell.length_c   1.000
_cell.angle_alpha   90.00
_cell.angle_beta   90.00
_cell.angle_gamma   90.00
#
_symmetry.space_group_name_H-M   'P 1'
#
loop_
_entity.id
_entity.type
_entity.pdbx_description
1 polymer ?
#
loop_
_entity_poly.entity_id
_entity_poly.type
_entity_poly.pdbx_seq_one_letter_code
_entity_poly.pdbx_strand_id
1 'polypeptide(L)'
;MSSDNYSNRYYSKQKYEAAIETLGVGFVFLFVAILSLFFIAFNVDFIGLKYWGYWLFIPAFFIMLGGVQQYYTNNKFQKAVRVAILDRSNQGTHKLEDIALEVGIKPKDVLKVLVDLRQKGAIRYRFNSETGEIILGEKIAYMKSEEYVVPPKKLAEPLETKGKGYCVYCGHMLPSEGNFCESCGSKI
;
A
#
# COMPACT_ATOMS: atom_id res chain seq x y z
N MET A 1 6.01 -28.33 17.86
CA MET A 1 5.10 -29.47 17.63
C MET A 1 4.22 -29.14 16.42
N SER A 2 4.35 -29.92 15.34
CA SER A 2 3.54 -29.96 14.10
C SER A 2 3.69 -28.83 13.06
N SER A 3 4.73 -28.91 12.22
CA SER A 3 4.78 -28.28 10.89
C SER A 3 4.12 -29.12 9.78
N ASP A 4 3.76 -30.37 10.09
CA ASP A 4 3.51 -31.39 9.06
C ASP A 4 2.02 -31.56 8.70
N ASN A 5 1.11 -30.89 9.42
CA ASN A 5 -0.34 -30.95 9.17
C ASN A 5 -0.86 -29.96 8.10
N TYR A 6 0.04 -29.28 7.39
CA TYR A 6 -0.33 -28.26 6.40
C TYR A 6 -0.17 -28.72 4.94
N SER A 7 0.33 -29.93 4.68
CA SER A 7 0.71 -30.39 3.33
C SER A 7 -0.48 -30.71 2.40
N ASN A 8 -1.67 -30.97 2.94
CA ASN A 8 -2.84 -31.43 2.17
C ASN A 8 -4.00 -30.41 2.11
N ARG A 9 -3.73 -29.11 2.22
CA ARG A 9 -4.76 -28.06 2.12
C ARG A 9 -4.81 -27.50 0.70
N TYR A 10 -5.95 -27.68 0.02
CA TYR A 10 -6.19 -27.15 -1.32
C TYR A 10 -6.49 -25.65 -1.26
N TYR A 11 -5.46 -24.84 -1.42
CA TYR A 11 -5.61 -23.39 -1.56
C TYR A 11 -5.69 -22.98 -3.04
N SER A 12 -6.50 -21.96 -3.32
CA SER A 12 -6.47 -21.24 -4.58
C SER A 12 -5.03 -20.83 -4.91
N LYS A 13 -4.59 -21.09 -6.16
CA LYS A 13 -3.27 -20.67 -6.65
C LYS A 13 -3.19 -19.15 -6.86
N GLN A 14 -4.33 -18.45 -6.91
CA GLN A 14 -4.41 -17.01 -7.16
C GLN A 14 -4.02 -16.23 -5.90
N LYS A 15 -3.23 -15.16 -6.07
CA LYS A 15 -2.69 -14.33 -4.98
C LYS A 15 -3.42 -12.99 -4.90
N TYR A 16 -3.50 -12.44 -3.70
CA TYR A 16 -3.95 -11.06 -3.48
C TYR A 16 -2.76 -10.10 -3.58
N GLU A 17 -2.81 -9.22 -4.58
CA GLU A 17 -1.73 -8.31 -4.96
C GLU A 17 -2.30 -6.94 -5.36
N ALA A 18 -1.55 -5.86 -5.16
CA ALA A 18 -2.03 -4.51 -5.47
C ALA A 18 -2.09 -4.29 -7.00
N ALA A 19 -3.30 -4.28 -7.57
CA ALA A 19 -3.52 -4.08 -9.00
C ALA A 19 -3.29 -2.63 -9.48
N ILE A 20 -2.97 -1.70 -8.57
CA ILE A 20 -2.88 -0.26 -8.88
C ILE A 20 -1.62 0.05 -9.68
N GLU A 21 -0.50 -0.63 -9.39
CA GLU A 21 0.78 -0.37 -10.05
C GLU A 21 0.77 -0.86 -11.52
N THR A 22 0.20 -2.04 -11.76
CA THR A 22 0.08 -2.62 -13.11
C THR A 22 -0.83 -1.79 -14.01
N LEU A 23 -1.96 -1.32 -13.48
CA LEU A 23 -2.85 -0.41 -14.21
C LEU A 23 -2.19 0.95 -14.48
N GLY A 24 -1.43 1.50 -13.52
CA GLY A 24 -0.73 2.77 -13.69
C GLY A 24 0.25 2.76 -14.87
N VAL A 25 1.07 1.71 -14.98
CA VAL A 25 1.99 1.53 -16.12
C VAL A 25 1.20 1.38 -17.43
N GLY A 26 0.12 0.59 -17.44
CA GLY A 26 -0.74 0.44 -18.61
C GLY A 26 -1.30 1.77 -19.12
N PHE A 27 -1.77 2.64 -18.22
CA PHE A 27 -2.26 3.97 -18.56
C PHE A 27 -1.20 4.89 -19.15
N VAL A 28 0.04 4.85 -18.64
CA VAL A 28 1.14 5.66 -19.19
C VAL A 28 1.43 5.23 -20.63
N PHE A 29 1.52 3.94 -20.90
CA PHE A 29 1.75 3.43 -22.26
C PHE A 29 0.60 3.79 -23.20
N LEU A 30 -0.64 3.68 -22.73
CA LEU A 30 -1.82 4.08 -23.49
C LEU A 30 -1.82 5.58 -23.80
N PHE A 31 -1.44 6.41 -22.83
CA PHE A 31 -1.33 7.86 -23.01
C PHE A 31 -0.30 8.23 -24.09
N VAL A 32 0.89 7.63 -24.05
CA VAL A 32 1.92 7.84 -25.07
C VAL A 32 1.43 7.36 -26.45
N ALA A 33 0.70 6.25 -26.50
CA ALA A 33 0.13 5.73 -27.74
C ALA A 33 -0.96 6.64 -28.33
N ILE A 34 -1.79 7.26 -27.49
CA ILE A 34 -2.77 8.29 -27.92
C ILE A 34 -2.05 9.54 -28.43
N LEU A 35 -1.01 10.01 -27.74
CA LEU A 35 -0.21 11.16 -28.19
C LEU A 35 0.45 10.89 -29.54
N SER A 36 0.89 9.65 -29.79
CA SER A 36 1.41 9.23 -31.08
C SER A 36 0.37 9.40 -32.21
N LEU A 37 -0.89 8.99 -31.99
CA LEU A 37 -1.97 9.22 -32.96
C LEU A 37 -2.23 10.70 -33.22
N PHE A 38 -2.15 11.53 -32.19
CA PHE A 38 -2.28 12.98 -32.33
C PHE A 38 -1.15 13.56 -33.21
N PHE A 39 0.10 13.16 -32.97
CA PHE A 39 1.23 13.61 -33.82
C PHE A 39 1.16 13.09 -35.25
N ILE A 40 0.63 11.88 -35.49
CA ILE A 40 0.33 11.39 -36.84
C ILE A 40 -0.70 12.31 -37.52
N ALA A 41 -1.79 12.65 -36.82
CA ALA A 41 -2.89 13.44 -37.37
C ALA A 41 -2.48 14.88 -37.75
N PHE A 42 -1.62 15.52 -36.94
CA PHE A 42 -1.12 16.88 -37.20
C PHE A 42 0.19 16.92 -37.99
N ASN A 43 0.69 15.76 -38.43
CA ASN A 43 1.93 15.61 -39.20
C ASN A 43 3.15 16.29 -38.54
N VAL A 44 3.21 16.24 -37.21
CA VAL A 44 4.30 16.80 -36.40
C VAL A 44 5.32 15.70 -36.15
N ASP A 45 6.55 15.87 -36.63
CA ASP A 45 7.62 14.92 -36.41
C ASP A 45 8.34 15.19 -35.09
N PHE A 46 7.91 14.50 -34.03
CA PHE A 46 8.58 14.51 -32.73
C PHE A 46 9.28 13.17 -32.49
N ILE A 47 10.62 13.15 -32.54
CA ILE A 47 11.52 12.07 -32.09
C ILE A 47 11.03 10.64 -32.47
N GLY A 48 10.56 10.43 -33.70
CA GLY A 48 10.10 9.11 -34.17
C GLY A 48 8.85 8.55 -33.44
N LEU A 49 8.24 9.33 -32.54
CA LEU A 49 7.07 8.94 -31.74
C LEU A 49 5.85 8.67 -32.62
N LYS A 50 5.79 9.31 -33.79
CA LYS A 50 4.78 9.13 -34.84
C LYS A 50 4.72 7.70 -35.37
N TYR A 51 5.86 7.02 -35.53
CA TYR A 51 5.89 5.65 -36.07
C TYR A 51 6.03 4.59 -34.98
N TRP A 52 6.79 4.89 -33.93
CA TRP A 52 7.06 3.92 -32.86
C TRP A 52 5.97 3.91 -31.77
N GLY A 53 5.34 5.05 -31.49
CA GLY A 53 4.35 5.16 -30.42
C GLY A 53 3.08 4.34 -30.66
N TYR A 54 2.69 4.09 -31.92
CA TYR A 54 1.57 3.20 -32.25
C TYR A 54 1.80 1.76 -31.73
N TRP A 55 3.04 1.26 -31.78
CA TRP A 55 3.35 -0.08 -31.29
C TRP A 55 3.15 -0.25 -29.78
N LEU A 56 3.12 0.85 -29.01
CA LEU A 56 2.88 0.82 -27.57
C LEU A 56 1.43 0.46 -27.20
N PHE A 57 0.47 0.48 -28.15
CA PHE A 57 -0.89 -0.02 -27.91
C PHE A 57 -0.92 -1.50 -27.55
N ILE A 58 -0.08 -2.32 -28.19
CA ILE A 58 -0.05 -3.77 -27.98
C ILE A 58 0.34 -4.10 -26.52
N PRO A 59 1.50 -3.66 -25.98
CA PRO A 59 1.82 -3.92 -24.59
C PRO A 59 0.85 -3.24 -23.62
N ALA A 60 0.36 -2.03 -23.92
CA ALA A 60 -0.64 -1.36 -23.09
C ALA A 60 -1.91 -2.23 -22.93
N PHE A 61 -2.39 -2.83 -24.03
CA PHE A 61 -3.58 -3.68 -24.03
C PHE A 61 -3.41 -4.91 -23.13
N PHE A 62 -2.29 -5.63 -23.23
CA PHE A 62 -2.04 -6.81 -22.39
C PHE A 62 -1.84 -6.45 -20.92
N ILE A 63 -1.16 -5.34 -20.62
CA ILE A 63 -1.00 -4.86 -19.25
C ILE A 63 -2.37 -4.50 -18.64
N MET A 64 -3.22 -3.82 -19.40
CA MET A 64 -4.58 -3.48 -18.96
C MET A 64 -5.44 -4.73 -18.73
N LEU A 65 -5.41 -5.72 -19.62
CA LEU A 65 -6.12 -6.99 -19.41
C LEU A 65 -5.64 -7.70 -18.15
N GLY A 66 -4.33 -7.77 -17.92
CA GLY A 66 -3.76 -8.36 -16.71
C GLY A 66 -4.19 -7.61 -15.44
N GLY A 67 -4.15 -6.27 -15.47
CA GLY A 67 -4.60 -5.43 -14.36
C GLY A 67 -6.09 -5.59 -14.06
N VAL A 68 -6.94 -5.70 -15.08
CA VAL A 68 -8.39 -5.94 -14.91
C VAL A 68 -8.65 -7.32 -14.29
N GLN A 69 -7.95 -8.36 -14.75
CA GLN A 69 -8.07 -9.71 -14.19
C GLN A 69 -7.63 -9.74 -12.71
N GLN A 70 -6.55 -9.04 -12.37
CA GLN A 70 -6.06 -8.93 -10.99
C GLN A 70 -7.04 -8.15 -10.12
N TYR A 71 -7.60 -7.05 -10.63
CA TYR A 71 -8.64 -6.27 -9.97
C TYR A 71 -9.89 -7.12 -9.66
N TYR A 72 -10.35 -7.91 -10.64
CA TYR A 72 -11.51 -8.79 -10.46
C TYR A 72 -11.25 -9.86 -9.38
N THR A 73 -10.08 -10.50 -9.43
CA THR A 73 -9.65 -11.50 -8.44
C THR A 73 -9.62 -10.91 -7.03
N ASN A 74 -9.05 -9.72 -6.86
CA ASN A 74 -9.01 -9.03 -5.57
C ASN A 74 -10.40 -8.72 -5.02
N ASN A 75 -11.31 -8.25 -5.87
CA ASN A 75 -12.67 -7.94 -5.47
C ASN A 75 -13.44 -9.22 -5.09
N LYS A 76 -13.20 -10.33 -5.80
CA LYS A 76 -13.74 -11.65 -5.45
C LYS A 76 -13.28 -12.09 -4.06
N PHE A 77 -11.99 -11.95 -3.75
CA PHE A 77 -11.43 -12.29 -2.44
C PHE A 77 -11.99 -11.42 -1.31
N GLN A 78 -12.09 -10.11 -1.52
CA GLN A 78 -12.72 -9.19 -0.56
C GLN A 78 -14.17 -9.58 -0.26
N LYS A 79 -14.95 -9.91 -1.30
CA LYS A 79 -16.34 -10.35 -1.14
C LYS A 79 -16.42 -11.67 -0.38
N ALA A 80 -15.59 -12.65 -0.72
CA ALA A 80 -15.63 -13.97 -0.08
C ALA A 80 -15.25 -13.90 1.41
N VAL A 81 -14.19 -13.15 1.76
CA VAL A 81 -13.82 -12.91 3.16
C VAL A 81 -14.91 -12.13 3.90
N ARG A 82 -15.52 -11.13 3.27
CA ARG A 82 -16.61 -10.36 3.86
C ARG A 82 -17.84 -11.23 4.16
N VAL A 83 -18.23 -12.10 3.23
CA VAL A 83 -19.35 -13.04 3.44
C VAL A 83 -19.05 -13.99 4.58
N ALA A 84 -17.86 -14.61 4.60
CA ALA A 84 -17.45 -15.50 5.68
C ALA A 84 -17.49 -14.82 7.07
N ILE A 85 -17.19 -13.53 7.14
CA ILE A 85 -17.28 -12.76 8.39
C ILE A 85 -18.72 -12.38 8.75
N LEU A 86 -19.55 -12.08 7.75
CA LEU A 86 -20.98 -11.81 7.94
C LEU A 86 -21.74 -13.04 8.41
N ASP A 87 -21.43 -14.22 7.88
CA ASP A 87 -22.01 -15.50 8.31
C ASP A 87 -21.70 -15.79 9.79
N ARG A 88 -20.58 -15.24 10.29
CA ARG A 88 -20.19 -15.27 11.71
C ARG A 88 -20.75 -14.11 12.54
N SER A 89 -21.74 -13.38 12.03
CA SER A 89 -22.41 -12.25 12.71
C SER A 89 -21.51 -11.08 13.13
N ASN A 90 -20.30 -10.94 12.56
CA ASN A 90 -19.29 -9.96 12.99
C ASN A 90 -18.91 -10.03 14.48
N GLN A 91 -19.11 -11.18 15.13
CA GLN A 91 -18.86 -11.34 16.57
C GLN A 91 -18.08 -12.62 16.87
N GLY A 92 -17.30 -12.57 17.95
CA GLY A 92 -16.58 -13.72 18.49
C GLY A 92 -15.12 -13.82 18.05
N THR A 93 -14.43 -14.79 18.65
CA THR A 93 -13.02 -15.13 18.41
C THR A 93 -12.93 -16.30 17.46
N HIS A 94 -12.37 -16.08 16.27
CA HIS A 94 -12.22 -17.12 15.24
C HIS A 94 -10.77 -17.25 14.81
N LYS A 95 -10.31 -18.48 14.55
CA LYS A 95 -8.96 -18.69 14.01
C LYS A 95 -8.90 -18.24 12.56
N LEU A 96 -7.83 -17.53 12.20
CA LEU A 96 -7.59 -17.09 10.83
C LEU A 96 -7.56 -18.28 9.86
N GLU A 97 -7.05 -19.43 10.31
CA GLU A 97 -6.93 -20.65 9.52
C GLU A 97 -8.28 -21.22 9.11
N ASP A 98 -9.30 -21.10 9.97
CA ASP A 98 -10.65 -21.63 9.69
C ASP A 98 -11.34 -20.78 8.62
N ILE A 99 -11.17 -19.44 8.71
CA ILE A 99 -11.63 -18.50 7.68
C ILE A 99 -10.89 -18.77 6.37
N ALA A 100 -9.59 -19.02 6.42
CA ALA A 100 -8.78 -19.32 5.25
C ALA A 100 -9.20 -20.63 4.55
N LEU A 101 -9.56 -21.66 5.33
CA LEU A 101 -10.06 -22.93 4.82
C LEU A 101 -11.42 -22.79 4.15
N GLU A 102 -12.36 -22.10 4.79
CA GLU A 102 -13.71 -21.89 4.24
C GLU A 102 -13.68 -21.07 2.95
N VAL A 103 -12.87 -20.02 2.91
CA VAL A 103 -12.76 -19.15 1.75
C VAL A 103 -11.85 -19.76 0.65
N GLY A 104 -11.05 -20.77 0.99
CA GLY A 104 -10.12 -21.43 0.07
C GLY A 104 -8.92 -20.55 -0.33
N ILE A 105 -8.54 -19.59 0.52
CA ILE A 105 -7.45 -18.64 0.29
C ILE A 105 -6.36 -18.87 1.34
N LYS A 106 -5.10 -18.58 1.02
CA LYS A 106 -4.00 -18.68 1.98
C LYS A 106 -4.21 -17.73 3.17
N PRO A 107 -3.89 -18.14 4.42
CA PRO A 107 -4.07 -17.30 5.61
C PRO A 107 -3.41 -15.92 5.49
N LYS A 108 -2.19 -15.87 4.91
CA LYS A 108 -1.48 -14.61 4.63
C LYS A 108 -2.28 -13.63 3.77
N ASP A 109 -2.98 -14.13 2.75
CA ASP A 109 -3.74 -13.30 1.83
C ASP A 109 -5.10 -12.91 2.43
N VAL A 110 -5.71 -13.77 3.25
CA VAL A 110 -6.88 -13.41 4.08
C VAL A 110 -6.54 -12.26 5.04
N LEU A 111 -5.38 -12.31 5.69
CA LEU A 111 -4.93 -11.23 6.58
C LEU A 111 -4.78 -9.89 5.82
N LYS A 112 -4.21 -9.89 4.61
CA LYS A 112 -4.13 -8.67 3.78
C LYS A 112 -5.52 -8.13 3.44
N VAL A 113 -6.44 -9.01 3.04
CA VAL A 113 -7.82 -8.64 2.72
C VAL A 113 -8.53 -8.06 3.94
N LEU A 114 -8.34 -8.65 5.12
CA LEU A 114 -8.87 -8.14 6.38
C LEU A 114 -8.36 -6.73 6.70
N VAL A 115 -7.05 -6.48 6.55
CA VAL A 115 -6.46 -5.15 6.76
C VAL A 115 -7.08 -4.12 5.82
N ASP A 116 -7.24 -4.45 4.55
CA ASP A 116 -7.88 -3.58 3.55
C ASP A 116 -9.37 -3.32 3.87
N LEU A 117 -10.11 -4.35 4.29
CA LEU A 117 -11.51 -4.20 4.74
C LEU A 117 -11.64 -3.34 6.02
N ARG A 118 -10.65 -3.39 6.92
CA ARG A 118 -10.58 -2.52 8.10
C ARG A 118 -10.27 -1.08 7.72
N GLN A 119 -9.33 -0.84 6.80
CA GLN A 119 -9.03 0.50 6.29
C GLN A 119 -10.25 1.13 5.62
N LYS A 120 -11.05 0.33 4.91
CA LYS A 120 -12.33 0.75 4.30
C LYS A 120 -13.46 0.96 5.32
N GLY A 121 -13.23 0.68 6.61
CA GLY A 121 -14.24 0.78 7.67
C GLY A 121 -15.35 -0.27 7.60
N ALA A 122 -15.23 -1.29 6.75
CA ALA A 122 -16.25 -2.30 6.55
C ALA A 122 -16.31 -3.31 7.70
N ILE A 123 -15.18 -3.56 8.37
CA ILE A 123 -15.04 -4.57 9.44
C ILE A 123 -14.13 -4.03 10.55
N ARG A 124 -14.49 -4.28 11.81
CA ARG A 124 -13.66 -4.00 12.98
C ARG A 124 -13.21 -5.31 13.59
N TYR A 125 -11.89 -5.49 13.71
CA TYR A 125 -11.31 -6.71 14.28
C TYR A 125 -10.02 -6.41 15.04
N ARG A 126 -9.65 -7.24 16.01
CA ARG A 126 -8.29 -7.34 16.56
C ARG A 126 -7.65 -8.65 16.10
N PHE A 127 -6.34 -8.61 15.91
CA PHE A 127 -5.54 -9.78 15.56
C PHE A 127 -4.55 -10.05 16.68
N ASN A 128 -4.56 -11.25 17.23
CA ASN A 128 -3.55 -11.68 18.20
C ASN A 128 -2.42 -12.41 17.44
N SER A 129 -1.22 -11.84 17.46
CA SER A 129 -0.04 -12.40 16.81
C SER A 129 0.47 -13.69 17.45
N GLU A 130 0.12 -13.94 18.71
CA GLU A 130 0.56 -15.13 19.45
C GLU A 130 -0.33 -16.35 19.18
N THR A 131 -1.63 -16.14 19.01
CA THR A 131 -2.62 -17.23 18.83
C THR A 131 -3.13 -17.38 17.40
N GLY A 132 -2.94 -16.37 16.53
CA GLY A 132 -3.50 -16.36 15.16
C GLY A 132 -5.01 -16.09 15.13
N GLU A 133 -5.60 -15.71 16.27
CA GLU A 133 -7.04 -15.49 16.41
C GLU A 133 -7.45 -14.06 16.04
N ILE A 134 -8.63 -13.97 15.45
CA ILE A 134 -9.29 -12.73 15.07
C ILE A 134 -10.49 -12.53 15.98
N ILE A 135 -10.47 -11.42 16.73
CA ILE A 135 -11.58 -11.00 17.59
C ILE A 135 -12.43 -10.02 16.78
N LEU A 136 -13.64 -10.43 16.40
CA LEU A 136 -14.58 -9.63 15.62
C LEU A 136 -15.52 -8.83 16.56
N GLY A 137 -15.84 -7.59 16.20
CA GLY A 137 -16.93 -6.83 16.84
C GLY A 137 -16.57 -6.03 18.09
N GLU A 138 -15.31 -6.03 18.53
CA GLU A 138 -14.91 -5.17 19.64
C GLU A 138 -14.91 -3.69 19.21
N LYS A 139 -15.71 -2.85 19.88
CA LYS A 139 -15.61 -1.40 19.75
C LYS A 139 -14.24 -0.99 20.25
N ILE A 140 -13.33 -0.66 19.34
CA ILE A 140 -12.04 -0.09 19.69
C ILE A 140 -12.31 1.27 20.33
N ALA A 141 -12.42 1.30 21.66
CA ALA A 141 -12.13 2.49 22.43
C ALA A 141 -10.62 2.70 22.26
N TYR A 142 -10.25 3.66 21.42
CA TYR A 142 -8.87 4.15 21.40
C TYR A 142 -8.60 4.74 22.78
N MET A 143 -8.10 3.94 23.72
CA MET A 143 -7.45 4.47 24.90
C MET A 143 -6.14 5.05 24.42
N LYS A 144 -6.16 6.36 24.15
CA LYS A 144 -4.96 7.17 23.99
C LYS A 144 -4.09 6.85 25.20
N SER A 145 -2.88 6.32 24.98
CA SER A 145 -1.96 6.11 26.10
C SER A 145 -1.75 7.45 26.79
N GLU A 146 -1.93 7.48 28.11
CA GLU A 146 -1.73 8.68 28.92
C GLU A 146 -0.30 9.22 28.78
N GLU A 147 0.63 8.34 28.39
CA GLU A 147 2.04 8.61 28.17
C GLU A 147 2.37 9.24 26.81
N TYR A 148 1.44 9.26 25.85
CA TYR A 148 1.70 9.88 24.55
C TYR A 148 1.31 11.36 24.55
N VAL A 149 2.27 12.18 24.99
CA VAL A 149 2.26 13.62 24.75
C VAL A 149 2.60 13.83 23.27
N VAL A 150 1.61 14.27 22.49
CA VAL A 150 1.83 14.65 21.08
C VAL A 150 2.90 15.74 21.06
N PRO A 151 4.08 15.51 20.45
CA PRO A 151 5.08 16.56 20.36
C PRO A 151 4.47 17.75 19.62
N PRO A 152 4.61 18.99 20.14
CA PRO A 152 4.00 20.16 19.56
C PRO A 152 4.45 20.29 18.09
N LYS A 153 3.46 20.35 17.19
CA LYS A 153 3.66 20.39 15.73
C LYS A 153 4.38 21.66 15.25
N LYS A 154 4.59 22.62 16.15
CA LYS A 154 5.35 23.86 15.95
C LYS A 154 6.30 24.02 17.13
N LEU A 155 7.60 24.00 16.85
CA LEU A 155 8.62 24.43 17.80
C LEU A 155 8.40 25.94 18.03
N ALA A 156 8.15 26.34 19.28
CA ALA A 156 7.93 27.75 19.63
C ALA A 156 9.21 28.58 19.46
N GLU A 157 10.38 27.93 19.47
CA GLU A 157 11.69 28.55 19.35
C GLU A 157 12.52 27.80 18.29
N PRO A 158 13.23 28.52 17.42
CA PRO A 158 14.13 27.91 16.45
C PRO A 158 15.26 27.16 17.19
N LEU A 159 15.56 25.94 16.73
CA LEU A 159 16.57 25.09 17.37
C LEU A 159 17.95 25.75 17.27
N GLU A 160 18.55 26.08 18.41
CA GLU A 160 19.86 26.73 18.43
C GLU A 160 20.98 25.78 17.98
N THR A 161 21.81 26.28 17.07
CA THR A 161 23.00 25.64 16.48
C THR A 161 24.30 26.02 17.18
N LYS A 162 24.27 26.98 18.12
CA LYS A 162 25.45 27.44 18.85
C LYS A 162 26.16 26.29 19.57
N GLY A 163 27.44 26.10 19.27
CA GLY A 163 28.31 25.09 19.89
C GLY A 163 28.18 23.66 19.33
N LYS A 164 27.36 23.44 18.30
CA LYS A 164 27.28 22.14 17.59
C LYS A 164 28.13 22.18 16.32
N GLY A 165 28.94 21.14 16.09
CA GLY A 165 29.75 21.02 14.87
C GLY A 165 28.97 20.72 13.59
N TYR A 166 27.64 20.77 13.64
CA TYR A 166 26.76 20.47 12.51
C TYR A 166 25.48 21.31 12.57
N CYS A 167 24.90 21.58 11.39
CA CYS A 167 23.67 22.31 11.23
C CYS A 167 22.46 21.47 11.66
N VAL A 168 21.64 21.99 12.57
CA VAL A 168 20.44 21.28 13.06
C VAL A 168 19.35 21.15 11.99
N TYR A 169 19.39 22.00 10.95
CA TYR A 169 18.39 21.99 9.88
C TYR A 169 18.73 21.06 8.71
N CYS A 170 19.98 21.02 8.27
CA CYS A 170 20.40 20.22 7.10
C CYS A 170 21.42 19.11 7.41
N GLY A 171 21.97 19.07 8.63
CA GLY A 171 22.97 18.08 9.03
C GLY A 171 24.38 18.33 8.49
N HIS A 172 24.63 19.44 7.79
CA HIS A 172 25.95 19.77 7.24
C HIS A 172 26.94 20.15 8.36
N MET A 173 28.20 19.70 8.28
CA MET A 173 29.23 20.10 9.24
C MET A 173 29.50 21.60 9.13
N LEU A 174 29.55 22.27 10.27
CA LEU A 174 29.76 23.71 10.32
C LEU A 174 31.26 24.01 10.45
N PRO A 175 31.80 24.96 9.67
CA PRO A 175 33.14 25.47 9.90
C PRO A 175 33.21 26.18 11.26
N SER A 176 34.40 26.26 11.87
CA SER A 176 34.60 26.84 13.21
C SER A 176 34.24 28.33 13.30
N GLU A 177 34.14 29.02 12.16
CA GLU A 177 33.82 30.45 12.08
C GLU A 177 32.80 30.70 10.96
N GLY A 178 31.62 31.19 11.33
CA GLY A 178 30.55 31.53 10.40
C GLY A 178 29.25 31.82 11.13
N ASN A 179 28.49 32.81 10.66
CA ASN A 179 27.18 33.15 11.22
C ASN A 179 26.03 32.36 10.55
N PHE A 180 26.28 31.71 9.42
CA PHE A 180 25.30 31.03 8.60
C PHE A 180 25.86 29.74 7.99
N CYS A 181 25.03 28.72 7.83
CA CYS A 181 25.39 27.46 7.18
C CYS A 181 25.55 27.65 5.68
N GLU A 182 26.69 27.27 5.12
CA GLU A 182 26.97 27.38 3.67
C GLU A 182 26.03 26.54 2.80
N SER A 183 25.51 25.42 3.34
CA SER A 183 24.68 24.49 2.58
C SER A 183 23.21 24.87 2.51
N CYS A 184 22.63 25.44 3.58
CA CYS A 184 21.18 25.73 3.65
C CYS A 184 20.83 27.18 4.03
N GLY A 185 21.83 28.02 4.34
CA GLY A 185 21.64 29.42 4.72
C GLY A 185 21.01 29.63 6.10
N SER A 186 20.81 28.58 6.91
CA SER A 186 20.30 28.75 8.26
C SER A 186 21.32 29.47 9.14
N LYS A 187 20.84 30.34 10.03
CA LYS A 187 21.69 31.01 11.02
C LYS A 187 22.26 29.98 12.00
N ILE A 188 23.57 30.06 12.28
CA ILE A 188 24.29 29.19 13.22
C ILE A 188 24.12 29.71 14.65
#